data_AF-A0A2H6JXI2-F1
#
_entry.id   AF-A0A2H6JXI2-F1
#
_cell.length_a   1.000
_cell.length_b   1.000
_cell.length_c   1.000
_cell.angle_alpha   90.00
_cell.angle_beta   90.00
_cell.angle_gamma   90.00
#
_symmetry.space_group_name_H-M   'P 1'
#
loop_
_entity.id
_entity.type
_entity.pdbx_description
1 polymer ?
#
loop_
_entity_poly.entity_id
_entity_poly.type
_entity_poly.pdbx_seq_one_letter_code
_entity_poly.pdbx_strand_id
1 'polypeptide(L)'
;MRKETIKKLWIGIAILVVLSPLGLLADWLNLGPAGAWGEWGAHELQKAGSYHGNYIPAGMEKLDGLWNAVMPDYSIPGWNGPLHHAIAYIISGVVGISLIAAVTLLLGRFLSAGEAS
;
A
#
# COMPACT_ATOMS: atom_id res chain seq x y z
N MET A 1 -11.37 -1.79 27.42
CA MET A 1 -10.01 -1.22 27.34
C MET A 1 -9.89 0.02 28.22
N ARG A 2 -8.73 0.28 28.86
CA ARG A 2 -8.50 1.54 29.58
C ARG A 2 -8.47 2.72 28.60
N LYS A 3 -9.06 3.86 28.98
CA LYS A 3 -9.10 5.09 28.15
C LYS A 3 -7.70 5.54 27.71
N GLU A 4 -6.70 5.39 28.58
CA GLU A 4 -5.29 5.69 28.27
C GLU A 4 -4.71 4.84 27.12
N THR A 5 -5.12 3.57 27.03
CA THR A 5 -4.69 2.68 25.94
C THR A 5 -5.30 3.10 24.62
N ILE A 6 -6.59 3.48 24.63
CA ILE A 6 -7.29 3.96 23.43
C ILE A 6 -6.66 5.27 22.93
N LYS A 7 -6.31 6.20 23.84
CA LYS A 7 -5.64 7.45 23.47
C LYS A 7 -4.28 7.21 22.82
N LYS A 8 -3.45 6.31 23.38
CA LYS A 8 -2.15 5.92 22.81
C LYS A 8 -2.30 5.27 21.43
N LEU A 9 -3.32 4.41 21.26
CA LEU A 9 -3.63 3.78 19.97
C LEU A 9 -3.95 4.83 18.90
N TRP A 10 -4.82 5.80 19.21
CA TRP A 10 -5.19 6.87 18.27
C TRP A 10 -4.01 7.76 17.91
N ILE A 11 -3.12 8.06 18.86
CA ILE A 11 -1.86 8.77 18.57
C ILE A 11 -1.00 7.96 17.60
N GLY A 12 -0.84 6.66 17.84
CA GLY A 12 -0.12 5.76 16.94
C GLY A 12 -0.71 5.72 15.53
N ILE A 13 -2.04 5.60 15.42
CA ILE A 13 -2.76 5.64 14.13
C ILE A 13 -2.55 6.98 13.43
N ALA A 14 -2.65 8.11 14.13
CA ALA A 14 -2.43 9.42 13.55
C ALA A 14 -1.01 9.57 13.00
N ILE A 15 0.00 9.08 13.72
CA ILE A 15 1.40 9.04 13.25
C ILE A 15 1.49 8.20 11.97
N LEU A 16 0.92 6.99 11.95
CA LEU A 16 0.94 6.12 10.77
C LEU A 16 0.26 6.74 9.55
N VAL A 17 -0.84 7.46 9.74
CA VAL A 17 -1.52 8.20 8.67
C VAL A 17 -0.61 9.26 8.07
N VAL A 18 0.08 10.04 8.90
CA VAL A 18 1.04 11.07 8.45
C VAL A 18 2.26 10.46 7.76
N LEU A 19 2.69 9.27 8.18
CA LEU A 19 3.79 8.55 7.54
C LEU A 19 3.37 7.85 6.23
N SER A 20 2.08 7.59 6.00
CA SER A 20 1.59 6.89 4.80
C SER A 20 2.00 7.52 3.45
N PRO A 21 1.98 8.86 3.24
CA PRO A 21 2.45 9.46 1.99
C PRO A 21 3.98 9.49 1.85
N LEU A 22 4.77 9.06 2.85
CA LEU A 22 6.24 9.06 2.73
C LEU A 22 6.73 8.15 1.59
N GLY A 23 5.98 7.11 1.24
CA GLY A 23 6.30 6.28 0.08
C GLY A 23 6.34 7.09 -1.22
N LEU A 24 5.34 7.96 -1.45
CA LEU A 24 5.31 8.85 -2.62
C LEU A 24 6.40 9.92 -2.58
N LEU A 25 6.80 10.35 -1.37
CA LEU A 25 7.88 11.30 -1.21
C LEU A 25 9.25 10.66 -1.46
N ALA A 26 9.42 9.35 -1.27
CA ALA A 26 10.66 8.65 -1.55
C ALA A 26 11.05 8.77 -3.03
N ASP A 27 10.06 8.69 -3.93
CA ASP A 27 10.23 8.92 -5.37
C ASP A 27 10.67 10.36 -5.64
N TRP A 28 10.00 11.34 -5.03
CA TRP A 28 10.29 12.76 -5.22
C TRP A 28 11.67 13.16 -4.65
N LEU A 29 12.09 12.56 -3.53
CA LEU A 29 13.36 12.82 -2.86
C LEU A 29 14.51 11.90 -3.34
N ASN A 30 14.26 10.97 -4.27
CA ASN A 30 15.22 9.96 -4.73
C ASN A 30 15.84 9.14 -3.57
N LEU A 31 15.05 8.82 -2.54
CA LEU A 31 15.51 8.12 -1.34
C LEU A 31 15.32 6.59 -1.40
N GLY A 32 14.76 6.08 -2.50
CA GLY A 32 14.46 4.65 -2.61
C GLY A 32 13.80 4.27 -3.94
N PRO A 33 13.20 3.07 -4.00
CA PRO A 33 12.56 2.53 -5.19
C PRO A 33 11.34 3.37 -5.55
N ALA A 34 11.32 3.86 -6.79
CA ALA A 34 10.18 4.59 -7.31
C ALA A 34 8.99 3.64 -7.56
N GLY A 35 7.78 4.09 -7.24
CA GLY A 35 6.55 3.37 -7.56
C GLY A 35 5.65 3.08 -6.36
N ALA A 36 4.41 2.68 -6.67
CA ALA A 36 3.40 2.33 -5.68
C ALA A 36 3.83 1.15 -4.78
N TRP A 37 3.37 1.15 -3.53
CA TRP A 37 3.58 0.03 -2.62
C TRP A 37 2.99 -1.25 -3.22
N GLY A 38 3.82 -2.27 -3.39
CA GLY A 38 3.44 -3.56 -4.00
C GLY A 38 3.70 -3.67 -5.50
N GLU A 39 4.26 -2.64 -6.13
CA GLU A 39 4.72 -2.67 -7.53
C GLU A 39 6.25 -2.75 -7.66
N TRP A 40 6.97 -2.81 -6.54
CA TRP A 40 8.42 -2.96 -6.55
C TRP A 40 8.83 -4.37 -6.97
N GLY A 41 9.51 -4.47 -8.10
CA GLY A 41 10.17 -5.67 -8.59
C GLY A 41 11.68 -5.65 -8.35
N ALA A 42 12.34 -6.70 -8.82
CA ALA A 42 13.78 -6.85 -8.71
C ALA A 42 14.55 -5.69 -9.37
N HIS A 43 13.99 -5.15 -10.46
CA HIS A 43 14.60 -4.10 -11.25
C HIS A 43 14.44 -2.70 -10.65
N GLU A 44 13.28 -2.36 -10.07
CA GLU A 44 13.07 -1.09 -9.36
C GLU A 44 14.02 -0.99 -8.16
N LEU A 45 14.18 -2.08 -7.41
CA LEU A 45 15.08 -2.12 -6.25
C LEU A 45 16.56 -2.02 -6.63
N GLN A 46 16.93 -2.53 -7.80
CA GLN A 46 18.26 -2.33 -8.37
C GLN A 46 18.48 -0.87 -8.75
N LYS A 47 17.51 -0.22 -9.42
CA LYS A 47 17.56 1.21 -9.76
C LYS A 47 17.61 2.12 -8.54
N ALA A 48 16.96 1.73 -7.46
CA ALA A 48 16.94 2.44 -6.18
C ALA A 48 18.27 2.47 -5.43
N GLY A 49 19.30 1.77 -5.91
CA GLY A 49 20.57 1.62 -5.19
C GLY A 49 20.48 0.76 -3.93
N SER A 50 19.37 0.04 -3.72
CA SER A 50 19.18 -0.84 -2.55
C SER A 50 20.10 -2.08 -2.59
N TYR A 51 20.61 -2.43 -3.77
CA TYR A 51 21.59 -3.50 -3.96
C TYR A 51 22.93 -2.91 -4.42
N HIS A 52 23.94 -2.98 -3.55
CA HIS A 52 25.32 -2.66 -3.95
C HIS A 52 25.80 -3.67 -5.01
N GLY A 53 26.06 -3.19 -6.23
CA GLY A 53 26.73 -3.97 -7.28
C GLY A 53 25.84 -4.62 -8.34
N ASN A 54 24.64 -4.08 -8.61
CA ASN A 54 23.71 -4.62 -9.63
C ASN A 54 23.26 -6.08 -9.39
N TYR A 55 23.47 -6.61 -8.18
CA TYR A 55 23.09 -7.99 -7.87
C TYR A 55 21.60 -8.08 -7.54
N ILE A 56 20.85 -8.86 -8.32
CA ILE A 56 19.47 -9.24 -8.03
C ILE A 56 19.50 -10.60 -7.32
N PRO A 57 18.96 -10.73 -6.10
CA PRO A 57 18.84 -12.02 -5.45
C PRO A 57 17.97 -12.96 -6.31
N ALA A 58 18.45 -14.18 -6.57
CA ALA A 58 17.70 -15.17 -7.37
C ALA A 58 16.30 -15.51 -6.80
N GLY A 59 16.09 -15.30 -5.50
CA GLY A 59 14.77 -15.39 -4.89
C GLY A 59 13.82 -14.30 -5.35
N MET A 60 14.31 -13.06 -5.53
CA MET A 60 13.50 -11.95 -6.04
C MET A 60 13.12 -12.15 -7.50
N GLU A 61 14.03 -12.63 -8.33
CA GLU A 61 13.76 -12.93 -9.74
C GLU A 61 12.64 -13.97 -9.90
N LYS A 62 12.49 -14.90 -8.94
CA LYS A 62 11.39 -15.89 -8.92
C LYS A 62 10.06 -15.33 -8.40
N LEU A 63 10.12 -14.26 -7.62
CA LEU A 63 8.94 -13.60 -7.07
C LEU A 63 8.44 -12.48 -7.99
N ASP A 64 9.32 -11.97 -8.85
CA ASP A 64 9.03 -10.96 -9.85
C ASP A 64 7.93 -11.47 -10.80
N GLY A 65 6.84 -10.73 -10.90
CA GLY A 65 5.68 -11.10 -11.73
C GLY A 65 4.71 -12.14 -11.11
N LEU A 66 4.95 -12.68 -9.91
CA LEU A 66 3.96 -13.52 -9.22
C LEU A 66 2.71 -12.74 -8.83
N TRP A 67 2.88 -11.44 -8.55
CA TRP A 67 1.80 -10.53 -8.24
C TRP A 67 1.85 -9.35 -9.20
N ASN A 68 0.72 -9.07 -9.84
CA ASN A 68 0.54 -7.87 -10.62
C ASN A 68 -0.50 -7.01 -9.92
N ALA A 69 -0.17 -5.73 -9.68
CA ALA A 69 -1.12 -4.81 -9.11
C ALA A 69 -2.37 -4.73 -9.99
N VAL A 70 -3.55 -4.73 -9.36
CA VAL A 70 -4.84 -4.64 -10.05
C VAL A 70 -4.96 -3.33 -10.84
N MET A 71 -4.31 -2.28 -10.36
CA MET A 71 -4.27 -0.96 -10.99
C MET A 71 -2.86 -0.36 -10.87
N PRO A 72 -1.97 -0.64 -11.85
CA PRO A 72 -0.61 -0.14 -11.85
C PRO A 72 -0.54 1.38 -11.73
N ASP A 73 0.40 1.89 -10.94
CA ASP A 73 0.64 3.32 -10.68
C ASP A 73 -0.58 4.08 -10.16
N TYR A 74 -1.61 3.36 -9.68
CA TYR A 74 -2.93 3.91 -9.38
C TYR A 74 -3.51 4.75 -10.55
N SER A 75 -3.24 4.32 -11.78
CA SER A 75 -3.62 5.05 -12.99
C SER A 75 -4.99 4.60 -13.54
N ILE A 76 -5.74 5.56 -14.09
CA ILE A 76 -7.01 5.29 -14.78
C ILE A 76 -6.76 5.51 -16.29
N PRO A 77 -7.13 4.57 -17.17
CA PRO A 77 -6.99 4.75 -18.61
C PRO A 77 -7.68 6.05 -19.08
N GLY A 78 -6.92 6.90 -19.78
CA GLY A 78 -7.39 8.21 -20.25
C GLY A 78 -7.11 9.38 -19.30
N TRP A 79 -6.52 9.14 -18.12
CA TRP A 79 -6.13 10.15 -17.15
C TRP A 79 -4.61 10.31 -17.12
N ASN A 80 -4.07 11.27 -17.90
CA ASN A 80 -2.62 11.44 -18.10
C ASN A 80 -2.03 12.70 -17.41
N GLY A 81 -2.83 13.43 -16.62
CA GLY A 81 -2.39 14.66 -15.97
C GLY A 81 -1.96 14.45 -14.52
N PRO A 82 -1.01 15.23 -13.97
CA PRO A 82 -0.53 15.07 -12.59
C PRO A 82 -1.66 15.20 -11.54
N LEU A 83 -2.62 16.09 -11.79
CA LEU A 83 -3.83 16.19 -10.96
C LEU A 83 -4.68 14.92 -11.00
N HIS A 84 -4.81 14.31 -12.19
CA HIS A 84 -5.58 13.09 -12.34
C HIS A 84 -4.94 11.91 -11.61
N HIS A 85 -3.61 11.78 -11.62
CA HIS A 85 -2.89 10.76 -10.85
C HIS A 85 -3.12 10.94 -9.34
N ALA A 86 -3.05 12.18 -8.82
CA ALA A 86 -3.36 12.44 -7.42
C ALA A 86 -4.80 12.08 -7.04
N ILE A 87 -5.77 12.38 -7.90
CA ILE A 87 -7.18 12.00 -7.68
C ILE A 87 -7.34 10.48 -7.72
N ALA A 88 -6.73 9.80 -8.70
CA ALA A 88 -6.82 8.35 -8.84
C ALA A 88 -6.18 7.63 -7.63
N TYR A 89 -5.08 8.15 -7.09
CA TYR A 89 -4.48 7.69 -5.84
C TYR A 89 -5.46 7.80 -4.65
N ILE A 90 -6.12 8.94 -4.47
CA ILE A 90 -7.11 9.13 -3.40
C ILE A 90 -8.29 8.17 -3.57
N ILE A 91 -8.81 8.03 -4.79
CA ILE A 91 -9.92 7.11 -5.10
C ILE A 91 -9.51 5.67 -4.76
N SER A 92 -8.32 5.24 -5.16
CA SER A 92 -7.77 3.92 -4.82
C SER A 92 -7.77 3.68 -3.31
N GLY A 93 -7.31 4.67 -2.52
CA GLY A 93 -7.35 4.61 -1.06
C GLY A 93 -8.76 4.44 -0.49
N VAL A 94 -9.73 5.22 -0.98
CA VAL A 94 -11.14 5.13 -0.55
C VAL A 94 -11.73 3.75 -0.89
N VAL A 95 -11.46 3.23 -2.09
CA VAL A 95 -11.92 1.91 -2.52
C VAL A 95 -11.31 0.82 -1.64
N GLY A 96 -10.01 0.88 -1.37
CA GLY A 96 -9.31 -0.07 -0.50
C GLY A 96 -9.88 -0.10 0.91
N ILE A 97 -10.08 1.07 1.54
CA ILE A 97 -10.69 1.19 2.88
C ILE A 97 -12.11 0.60 2.87
N SER A 98 -12.92 0.93 1.86
CA SER A 98 -14.29 0.44 1.75
C SER A 98 -14.35 -1.07 1.63
N LEU A 99 -13.44 -1.66 0.83
CA LEU A 99 -13.34 -3.11 0.66
C LEU A 99 -12.92 -3.80 1.96
N ILE A 100 -11.90 -3.29 2.66
CA ILE A 100 -11.45 -3.83 3.95
C ILE A 100 -12.57 -3.78 4.97
N ALA A 101 -13.30 -2.66 5.06
CA ALA A 101 -14.44 -2.51 5.96
C ALA A 101 -15.54 -3.52 5.64
N ALA A 102 -15.90 -3.67 4.35
CA ALA A 102 -16.90 -4.63 3.91
C ALA A 102 -16.51 -6.08 4.27
N VAL A 103 -15.28 -6.49 3.97
CA VAL A 103 -14.77 -7.83 4.30
C VAL A 103 -14.76 -8.06 5.81
N THR A 104 -14.32 -7.07 6.59
CA THR A 104 -14.28 -7.16 8.07
C THR A 104 -15.69 -7.33 8.65
N LEU A 105 -16.66 -6.58 8.15
CA LEU A 105 -18.05 -6.69 8.57
C LEU A 105 -18.67 -8.04 8.18
N LEU A 106 -18.39 -8.52 6.97
CA LEU A 106 -18.86 -9.83 6.50
C LEU A 106 -18.28 -10.96 7.36
N LEU A 107 -16.97 -10.97 7.58
CA LEU A 107 -16.30 -11.96 8.44
C LEU A 107 -16.84 -11.91 9.86
N GLY A 108 -17.01 -10.72 10.44
CA GLY A 108 -17.61 -10.57 11.76
C GLY A 108 -19.03 -11.14 11.83
N ARG A 109 -19.83 -10.97 10.78
CA ARG A 109 -21.19 -11.51 10.69
C ARG A 109 -21.21 -13.04 10.54
N PHE A 110 -20.27 -13.62 9.81
CA PHE A 110 -20.14 -15.08 9.69
C PHE A 110 -19.64 -15.72 10.98
N LEU A 111 -18.66 -15.11 11.65
CA LEU A 111 -18.11 -15.61 12.91
C LEU A 111 -19.12 -15.51 14.05
N SER A 112 -19.87 -14.42 14.17
CA SER A 112 -20.90 -14.28 15.21
C SER A 112 -22.14 -15.15 14.95
N ALA A 113 -22.43 -15.48 13.69
CA ALA A 113 -23.51 -16.40 13.35
C ALA A 113 -23.21 -17.85 13.78
N GLY A 114 -21.94 -18.25 13.87
CA GLY A 114 -21.52 -19.59 14.30
C GLY A 114 -21.56 -19.80 15.83
N GLU A 115 -21.60 -18.74 16.63
CA GLU A 115 -21.72 -18.84 18.10
C GLU A 115 -23.18 -18.93 18.57
N ALA A 116 -24.15 -18.68 17.70
CA ALA A 116 -25.58 -18.63 18.00
C ALA A 116 -26.37 -19.90 17.58
N SER A 117 -25.67 -20.95 17.14
CA SER A 117 -26.22 -22.26 16.72
C SER A 117 -25.61 -23.41 17.49
#